data_AF-A0A9D7WAK7-F1
#
_entry.id   AF-A0A9D7WAK7-F1
#
_cell.length_a   1.000
_cell.length_b   1.000
_cell.length_c   1.000
_cell.angle_alpha   90.00
_cell.angle_beta   90.00
_cell.angle_gamma   90.00
#
_symmetry.space_group_name_H-M   'P 1'
#
loop_
_entity.id
_entity.type
_entity.pdbx_description
1 polymer ?
#
loop_
_entity_poly.entity_id
_entity_poly.type
_entity_poly.pdbx_seq_one_letter_code
_entity_poly.pdbx_strand_id
1 'polypeptide(L)'
;MSKIKCALIGSGNIGTDLLIKIQETSQILEAALVIGIDADSDGLRIARERGVATTHEGIEGAVASDIWSEIAICFDATSAGAHKIHNEICVRDGKLMVDLTPAAIGPFCIPPVNADEHVDKQNVNMVTCGGQATIPMVYAVTRVSDSVPYAEIVASVSSRSAGPGTRANIDEFTETTARGVEVIGGAEKGKAIIILNPAEPPMIMRDTIYAFSV
;
A
#
# COMPACT_ATOMS: atom_id res chain seq x y z
N MET A 1 -2.26 -7.25 26.24
CA MET A 1 -3.43 -6.75 25.49
C MET A 1 -3.76 -7.75 24.41
N SER A 2 -5.03 -7.94 24.06
CA SER A 2 -5.39 -8.70 22.85
C SER A 2 -4.89 -7.96 21.61
N LYS A 3 -4.43 -8.69 20.59
CA LYS A 3 -4.06 -8.09 19.31
C LYS A 3 -5.29 -7.53 18.61
N ILE A 4 -5.09 -6.49 17.81
CA ILE A 4 -6.13 -5.86 16.98
C ILE A 4 -6.31 -6.71 15.73
N LYS A 5 -7.52 -7.22 15.52
CA LYS A 5 -7.86 -8.03 14.33
C LYS A 5 -7.95 -7.14 13.10
N CYS A 6 -7.31 -7.58 12.04
CA CYS A 6 -7.30 -6.91 10.75
C CYS A 6 -7.64 -7.86 9.60
N ALA A 7 -8.18 -7.29 8.52
CA ALA A 7 -8.46 -7.98 7.28
C ALA A 7 -7.53 -7.49 6.16
N LEU A 8 -7.19 -8.39 5.24
CA LEU A 8 -6.43 -8.09 4.03
C LEU A 8 -7.34 -8.26 2.83
N ILE A 9 -7.66 -7.16 2.14
CA ILE A 9 -8.45 -7.17 0.91
C ILE A 9 -7.48 -7.28 -0.27
N GLY A 10 -7.58 -8.37 -1.02
CA GLY A 10 -6.66 -8.73 -2.09
C GLY A 10 -5.68 -9.83 -1.68
N SER A 11 -5.80 -10.99 -2.32
CA SER A 11 -4.98 -12.17 -2.08
C SER A 11 -3.80 -12.31 -3.06
N GLY A 12 -3.32 -11.19 -3.60
CA GLY A 12 -2.14 -11.14 -4.48
C GLY A 12 -0.82 -11.13 -3.72
N ASN A 13 0.27 -10.77 -4.42
CA ASN A 13 1.62 -10.69 -3.84
C ASN A 13 1.69 -9.78 -2.62
N ILE A 14 1.13 -8.56 -2.70
CA ILE A 14 1.18 -7.56 -1.62
C ILE A 14 0.41 -8.05 -0.39
N GLY A 15 -0.85 -8.49 -0.57
CA GLY A 15 -1.67 -8.98 0.55
C GLY A 15 -1.08 -10.23 1.21
N THR A 16 -0.54 -11.16 0.42
CA THR A 16 0.09 -12.37 0.97
C THR A 16 1.37 -12.04 1.73
N ASP A 17 2.21 -11.15 1.21
CA ASP A 17 3.42 -10.69 1.92
C ASP A 17 3.07 -9.97 3.23
N LEU A 18 2.04 -9.12 3.22
CA LEU A 18 1.58 -8.41 4.41
C LEU A 18 0.99 -9.37 5.45
N LEU A 19 0.24 -10.39 5.04
CA LEU A 19 -0.24 -11.47 5.92
C LEU A 19 0.93 -12.10 6.69
N ILE A 20 1.98 -12.48 5.96
CA ILE A 20 3.18 -13.10 6.53
C ILE A 20 3.85 -12.14 7.52
N LYS A 21 4.05 -10.87 7.13
CA LYS A 21 4.63 -9.84 8.00
C LYS A 21 3.84 -9.65 9.29
N ILE A 22 2.52 -9.58 9.22
CA ILE A 22 1.67 -9.41 10.41
C ILE A 22 1.84 -10.60 11.35
N GLN A 23 1.80 -11.82 10.84
CA GLN A 23 1.95 -13.03 11.67
C GLN A 23 3.35 -13.16 12.29
N GLU A 24 4.39 -12.85 11.54
CA GLU A 24 5.77 -13.10 11.96
C GLU A 24 6.38 -11.96 12.79
N THR A 25 5.92 -10.72 12.59
CA THR A 25 6.59 -9.54 13.16
C THR A 25 5.70 -8.66 14.05
N SER A 26 4.37 -8.69 13.86
CA SER A 26 3.50 -7.75 14.58
C SER A 26 3.20 -8.23 16.00
N GLN A 27 3.49 -7.38 16.97
CA GLN A 27 3.11 -7.59 18.38
C GLN A 27 1.69 -7.11 18.70
N ILE A 28 1.10 -6.30 17.81
CA ILE A 28 -0.17 -5.60 18.07
C ILE A 28 -1.29 -5.94 17.09
N LEU A 29 -0.97 -6.48 15.90
CA LEU A 29 -1.96 -6.86 14.88
C LEU A 29 -2.09 -8.37 14.74
N GLU A 30 -3.31 -8.83 14.47
CA GLU A 30 -3.65 -10.21 14.11
C GLU A 30 -4.34 -10.20 12.74
N ALA A 31 -3.74 -10.88 11.75
CA ALA A 31 -4.38 -11.08 10.45
C ALA A 31 -5.48 -12.14 10.60
N ALA A 32 -6.73 -11.68 10.65
CA ALA A 32 -7.89 -12.49 11.00
C ALA A 32 -8.67 -12.97 9.76
N LEU A 33 -8.64 -12.20 8.67
CA LEU A 33 -9.39 -12.50 7.45
C LEU A 33 -8.58 -12.09 6.20
N VAL A 34 -8.50 -12.96 5.19
CA VAL A 34 -8.02 -12.62 3.85
C VAL A 34 -9.18 -12.71 2.85
N ILE A 35 -9.37 -11.64 2.09
CA ILE A 35 -10.52 -11.45 1.21
C ILE A 35 -10.01 -11.45 -0.23
N GLY A 36 -10.48 -12.38 -1.04
CA GLY A 36 -10.20 -12.48 -2.46
C GLY A 36 -11.48 -12.54 -3.28
N ILE A 37 -11.32 -12.63 -4.61
CA ILE A 37 -12.41 -12.80 -5.58
C ILE A 37 -12.26 -14.05 -6.45
N ASP A 38 -11.16 -14.79 -6.23
CA ASP A 38 -10.80 -15.99 -6.98
C ASP A 38 -10.53 -17.11 -5.96
N ALA A 39 -11.36 -18.15 -5.99
CA ALA A 39 -11.26 -19.28 -5.07
C ALA A 39 -9.92 -20.03 -5.19
N ASP A 40 -9.33 -20.01 -6.38
CA ASP A 40 -8.07 -20.70 -6.71
C ASP A 40 -6.83 -19.83 -6.48
N SER A 41 -7.01 -18.63 -5.91
CA SER A 41 -5.91 -17.74 -5.57
C SER A 41 -4.92 -18.39 -4.59
N ASP A 42 -3.64 -18.40 -4.96
CA ASP A 42 -2.54 -18.89 -4.12
C ASP A 42 -2.50 -18.19 -2.75
N GLY A 43 -2.77 -16.88 -2.70
CA GLY A 43 -2.79 -16.14 -1.44
C GLY A 43 -3.89 -16.61 -0.48
N LEU A 44 -5.06 -16.99 -0.99
CA LEU A 44 -6.11 -17.58 -0.16
C LEU A 44 -5.73 -18.99 0.32
N ARG A 45 -5.08 -19.80 -0.52
CA ARG A 45 -4.55 -21.10 -0.11
C ARG A 45 -3.52 -20.95 1.00
N ILE A 46 -2.56 -20.05 0.85
CA ILE A 46 -1.52 -19.74 1.85
C ILE A 46 -2.16 -19.25 3.16
N ALA A 47 -3.18 -18.41 3.09
CA ALA A 47 -3.89 -17.92 4.27
C ALA A 47 -4.57 -19.07 5.05
N ARG A 48 -5.23 -20.00 4.34
CA ARG A 48 -5.83 -21.19 4.97
C ARG A 48 -4.78 -22.10 5.62
N GLU A 49 -3.66 -22.35 4.93
CA GLU A 49 -2.53 -23.13 5.47
C GLU A 49 -1.93 -22.49 6.72
N ARG A 50 -2.00 -21.16 6.82
CA ARG A 50 -1.56 -20.36 7.96
C ARG A 50 -2.66 -20.14 9.02
N GLY A 51 -3.80 -20.83 8.90
CA GLY A 51 -4.89 -20.81 9.88
C GLY A 51 -5.71 -19.51 9.91
N VAL A 52 -5.69 -18.72 8.83
CA VAL A 52 -6.45 -17.46 8.73
C VAL A 52 -7.74 -17.70 7.97
N ALA A 53 -8.84 -17.08 8.42
CA ALA A 53 -10.11 -17.17 7.72
C ALA A 53 -10.00 -16.57 6.32
N THR A 54 -10.74 -17.13 5.36
CA THR A 54 -10.70 -16.66 3.97
C THR A 54 -12.09 -16.57 3.36
N THR A 55 -12.29 -15.62 2.47
CA THR A 55 -13.43 -15.60 1.53
C THR A 55 -12.95 -15.32 0.11
N HIS A 56 -13.66 -15.86 -0.87
CA HIS A 56 -13.48 -15.58 -2.30
C HIS A 56 -14.67 -14.83 -2.90
N GLU A 57 -15.63 -14.42 -2.07
CA GLU A 57 -16.86 -13.71 -2.47
C GLU A 57 -16.70 -12.18 -2.35
N GLY A 58 -15.46 -11.68 -2.39
CA GLY A 58 -15.17 -10.25 -2.27
C GLY A 58 -15.49 -9.68 -0.88
N ILE A 59 -15.56 -8.35 -0.82
CA ILE A 59 -15.83 -7.64 0.43
C ILE A 59 -17.25 -7.91 0.93
N GLU A 60 -18.18 -8.19 0.05
CA GLU A 60 -19.57 -8.53 0.38
C GLU A 60 -19.62 -9.85 1.17
N GLY A 61 -18.89 -10.88 0.74
CA GLY A 61 -18.75 -12.11 1.51
C GLY A 61 -18.04 -11.91 2.84
N ALA A 62 -17.10 -10.95 2.90
CA ALA A 62 -16.47 -10.58 4.17
C ALA A 62 -17.50 -9.95 5.12
N VAL A 63 -18.29 -8.98 4.67
CA VAL A 63 -19.34 -8.31 5.46
C VAL A 63 -20.39 -9.29 6.00
N ALA A 64 -20.72 -10.33 5.23
CA ALA A 64 -21.67 -11.36 5.63
C ALA A 64 -21.10 -12.38 6.64
N SER A 65 -19.80 -12.37 6.89
CA SER A 65 -19.14 -13.33 7.78
C SER A 65 -19.17 -12.89 9.26
N ASP A 66 -19.22 -13.87 10.17
CA ASP A 66 -19.27 -13.60 11.62
C ASP A 66 -18.06 -12.79 12.13
N ILE A 67 -16.88 -13.05 11.55
CA ILE A 67 -15.61 -12.41 11.97
C ILE A 67 -15.53 -10.93 11.60
N TRP A 68 -16.35 -10.45 10.66
CA TRP A 68 -16.32 -9.05 10.19
C TRP A 68 -16.53 -8.04 11.30
N SER A 69 -17.43 -8.37 12.24
CA SER A 69 -17.75 -7.52 13.39
C SER A 69 -16.54 -7.31 14.32
N GLU A 70 -15.57 -8.23 14.29
CA GLU A 70 -14.36 -8.17 15.11
C GLU A 70 -13.18 -7.46 14.41
N ILE A 71 -13.27 -7.23 13.08
CA ILE A 71 -12.22 -6.55 12.32
C ILE A 71 -12.26 -5.05 12.60
N ALA A 72 -11.13 -4.50 13.06
CA ALA A 72 -10.96 -3.06 13.29
C ALA A 72 -10.23 -2.35 12.13
N ILE A 73 -9.32 -3.04 11.44
CA ILE A 73 -8.47 -2.46 10.39
C ILE A 73 -8.55 -3.31 9.12
N CYS A 74 -8.71 -2.67 7.98
CA CYS A 74 -8.65 -3.29 6.67
C CYS A 74 -7.47 -2.72 5.87
N PHE A 75 -6.61 -3.62 5.38
CA PHE A 75 -5.53 -3.30 4.46
C PHE A 75 -5.98 -3.63 3.04
N ASP A 76 -6.04 -2.64 2.15
CA ASP A 76 -6.48 -2.86 0.77
C ASP A 76 -5.30 -2.92 -0.19
N ALA A 77 -5.10 -4.11 -0.75
CA ALA A 77 -4.05 -4.44 -1.71
C ALA A 77 -4.64 -4.91 -3.05
N THR A 78 -5.80 -4.35 -3.44
CA THR A 78 -6.49 -4.69 -4.70
C THR A 78 -6.08 -3.76 -5.86
N SER A 79 -6.92 -2.79 -6.21
CA SER A 79 -6.73 -1.82 -7.28
C SER A 79 -7.37 -0.48 -6.91
N ALA A 80 -6.92 0.60 -7.56
CA ALA A 80 -7.42 1.93 -7.26
C ALA A 80 -8.94 2.07 -7.46
N GLY A 81 -9.46 1.45 -8.52
CA GLY A 81 -10.90 1.45 -8.81
C GLY A 81 -11.74 0.68 -7.78
N ALA A 82 -11.24 -0.44 -7.28
CA ALA A 82 -11.94 -1.25 -6.28
C ALA A 82 -11.90 -0.60 -4.88
N HIS A 83 -10.79 0.05 -4.55
CA HIS A 83 -10.59 0.67 -3.23
C HIS A 83 -11.68 1.66 -2.84
N LYS A 84 -12.25 2.39 -3.81
CA LYS A 84 -13.36 3.32 -3.54
C LYS A 84 -14.56 2.63 -2.88
N ILE A 85 -14.99 1.50 -3.44
CA ILE A 85 -16.13 0.72 -2.93
C ILE A 85 -15.77 0.11 -1.57
N HIS A 86 -14.55 -0.44 -1.46
CA HIS A 86 -14.07 -1.01 -0.20
C HIS A 86 -14.05 0.02 0.92
N ASN A 87 -13.54 1.22 0.64
CA ASN A 87 -13.49 2.33 1.58
C ASN A 87 -14.89 2.74 2.03
N GLU A 88 -15.86 2.89 1.11
CA GLU A 88 -17.24 3.24 1.47
C GLU A 88 -17.85 2.23 2.45
N ILE A 89 -17.65 0.92 2.21
CA ILE A 89 -18.13 -0.16 3.07
C ILE A 89 -17.43 -0.17 4.43
N CYS A 90 -16.09 -0.10 4.44
CA CYS A 90 -15.31 -0.13 5.65
C CYS A 90 -15.55 1.11 6.52
N VAL A 91 -15.70 2.29 5.91
CA VAL A 91 -16.01 3.52 6.64
C VAL A 91 -17.39 3.45 7.28
N ARG A 92 -18.40 2.98 6.53
CA ARG A 92 -19.76 2.74 7.05
C ARG A 92 -19.74 1.81 8.27
N ASP A 93 -18.90 0.79 8.23
CA ASP A 93 -18.81 -0.24 9.28
C ASP A 93 -17.78 0.12 10.38
N GLY A 94 -17.31 1.37 10.43
CA GLY A 94 -16.44 1.88 11.48
C GLY A 94 -15.01 1.33 11.48
N LYS A 95 -14.54 0.79 10.34
CA LYS A 95 -13.19 0.23 10.19
C LYS A 95 -12.20 1.28 9.73
N LEU A 96 -10.96 1.15 10.18
CA LEU A 96 -9.84 1.92 9.65
C LEU A 96 -9.35 1.30 8.35
N MET A 97 -9.07 2.13 7.36
CA MET A 97 -8.56 1.74 6.05
C MET A 97 -7.09 2.13 5.90
N VAL A 98 -6.27 1.17 5.52
CA VAL A 98 -4.92 1.39 5.02
C VAL A 98 -4.92 1.01 3.55
N ASP A 99 -4.85 2.01 2.69
CA ASP A 99 -4.87 1.85 1.24
C ASP A 99 -3.45 1.64 0.71
N LEU A 100 -3.16 0.43 0.20
CA LEU A 100 -1.89 0.10 -0.46
C LEU A 100 -1.97 0.26 -1.98
N THR A 101 -3.11 0.73 -2.49
CA THR A 101 -3.34 1.03 -3.91
C THR A 101 -3.03 2.51 -4.20
N PRO A 102 -2.94 2.93 -5.47
CA PRO A 102 -2.76 4.34 -5.81
C PRO A 102 -4.09 5.14 -5.83
N ALA A 103 -5.17 4.69 -5.17
CA ALA A 103 -6.47 5.37 -5.22
C ALA A 103 -6.46 6.78 -4.62
N ALA A 104 -5.58 7.03 -3.64
CA ALA A 104 -5.34 8.35 -3.05
C ALA A 104 -6.60 9.05 -2.50
N ILE A 105 -7.53 8.30 -1.90
CA ILE A 105 -8.76 8.84 -1.29
C ILE A 105 -8.44 9.52 0.06
N GLY A 106 -7.68 8.83 0.91
CA GLY A 106 -7.16 9.37 2.17
C GLY A 106 -5.86 10.15 1.97
N PRO A 107 -5.39 10.88 3.01
CA PRO A 107 -4.10 11.55 2.98
C PRO A 107 -2.94 10.56 2.80
N PHE A 108 -1.89 11.04 2.14
CA PHE A 108 -0.66 10.28 1.95
C PHE A 108 0.12 10.13 3.27
N CYS A 109 0.49 8.89 3.58
CA CYS A 109 1.27 8.53 4.74
C CYS A 109 2.62 7.92 4.32
N ILE A 110 3.70 8.62 4.66
CA ILE A 110 5.07 8.10 4.65
C ILE A 110 5.50 8.02 6.12
N PRO A 111 5.56 6.81 6.72
CA PRO A 111 5.67 6.69 8.16
C PRO A 111 6.80 7.49 8.83
N PRO A 112 8.05 7.50 8.32
CA PRO A 112 9.13 8.26 8.95
C PRO A 112 9.06 9.79 8.72
N VAL A 113 8.07 10.27 7.97
CA VAL A 113 7.90 11.69 7.63
C VAL A 113 6.69 12.28 8.34
N ASN A 114 5.51 11.63 8.22
CA ASN A 114 4.24 12.25 8.63
C ASN A 114 3.20 11.29 9.24
N ALA A 115 3.59 10.13 9.80
CA ALA A 115 2.64 9.19 10.41
C ALA A 115 1.77 9.86 11.49
N ASP A 116 2.39 10.66 12.35
CA ASP A 116 1.74 11.28 13.51
C ASP A 116 0.62 12.25 13.12
N GLU A 117 0.65 12.79 11.90
CA GLU A 117 -0.38 13.70 11.37
C GLU A 117 -1.70 12.99 11.04
N HIS A 118 -1.67 11.67 10.83
CA HIS A 118 -2.81 10.92 10.28
C HIS A 118 -3.35 9.83 11.21
N VAL A 119 -2.90 9.78 12.47
CA VAL A 119 -3.32 8.77 13.46
C VAL A 119 -4.82 8.82 13.77
N ASP A 120 -5.48 9.95 13.53
CA ASP A 120 -6.91 10.17 13.73
C ASP A 120 -7.75 9.91 12.46
N LYS A 121 -7.10 9.57 11.33
CA LYS A 121 -7.78 9.40 10.05
C LYS A 121 -8.33 7.99 9.91
N GLN A 122 -9.55 7.92 9.40
CA GLN A 122 -10.21 6.65 9.14
C GLN A 122 -9.69 5.97 7.87
N ASN A 123 -9.08 6.71 6.94
CA ASN A 123 -8.42 6.16 5.76
C ASN A 123 -7.08 6.88 5.59
N VAL A 124 -6.00 6.11 5.35
CA VAL A 124 -4.70 6.61 4.94
C VAL A 124 -4.23 5.89 3.68
N ASN A 125 -3.57 6.62 2.78
CA ASN A 125 -3.01 6.08 1.55
C ASN A 125 -1.48 5.94 1.65
N MET A 126 -0.97 4.75 1.30
CA MET A 126 0.45 4.40 1.38
C MET A 126 1.22 4.79 0.12
N VAL A 127 0.68 5.69 -0.70
CA VAL A 127 1.27 6.20 -1.94
C VAL A 127 1.53 5.04 -2.92
N THR A 128 2.79 4.69 -3.12
CA THR A 128 3.26 3.59 -3.98
C THR A 128 4.53 3.00 -3.37
N CYS A 129 4.96 1.83 -3.84
CA CYS A 129 6.26 1.28 -3.43
C CYS A 129 7.42 2.22 -3.75
N GLY A 130 7.41 2.89 -4.91
CA GLY A 130 8.41 3.90 -5.27
C GLY A 130 8.34 5.11 -4.32
N GLY A 131 7.14 5.58 -3.98
CA GLY A 131 6.95 6.66 -3.02
C GLY A 131 7.52 6.33 -1.64
N GLN A 132 7.17 5.16 -1.09
CA GLN A 132 7.68 4.70 0.21
C GLN A 132 9.21 4.58 0.23
N ALA A 133 9.83 4.15 -0.88
CA ALA A 133 11.27 4.01 -0.98
C ALA A 133 12.02 5.36 -1.13
N THR A 134 11.39 6.37 -1.74
CA THR A 134 12.10 7.56 -2.23
C THR A 134 11.69 8.87 -1.58
N ILE A 135 10.43 9.04 -1.19
CA ILE A 135 9.95 10.27 -0.53
C ILE A 135 10.68 10.56 0.78
N PRO A 136 11.02 9.56 1.63
CA PRO A 136 11.87 9.82 2.81
C PRO A 136 13.22 10.48 2.45
N MET A 137 13.79 10.14 1.30
CA MET A 137 15.06 10.72 0.84
C MET A 137 14.88 12.14 0.34
N VAL A 138 13.79 12.44 -0.39
CA VAL A 138 13.45 13.81 -0.79
C VAL A 138 13.24 14.68 0.45
N TYR A 139 12.42 14.23 1.40
CA TYR A 139 12.19 14.93 2.66
C TYR A 139 13.49 15.18 3.45
N ALA A 140 14.39 14.20 3.46
CA ALA A 140 15.69 14.33 4.12
C ALA A 140 16.57 15.45 3.54
N VAL A 141 16.48 15.71 2.23
CA VAL A 141 17.14 16.85 1.57
C VAL A 141 16.38 18.14 1.87
N THR A 142 15.07 18.15 1.67
CA THR A 142 14.23 19.34 1.87
C THR A 142 14.38 19.94 3.27
N ARG A 143 14.45 19.11 4.31
CA ARG A 143 14.55 19.60 5.70
C ARG A 143 15.91 20.23 6.08
N VAL A 144 16.89 20.21 5.18
CA VAL A 144 18.24 20.78 5.41
C VAL A 144 18.67 21.79 4.33
N SER A 145 17.80 22.09 3.36
CA SER A 145 18.04 23.02 2.26
C SER A 145 17.11 24.23 2.39
N ASP A 146 17.45 25.35 1.76
CA ASP A 146 16.56 26.52 1.73
C ASP A 146 15.32 26.21 0.89
N SER A 147 15.50 25.51 -0.23
CA SER A 147 14.39 24.88 -0.96
C SER A 147 14.85 23.70 -1.81
N VAL A 148 13.87 22.91 -2.28
CA VAL A 148 14.07 21.86 -3.28
C VAL A 148 13.13 22.16 -4.45
N PRO A 149 13.55 22.98 -5.44
CA PRO A 149 12.67 23.36 -6.55
C PRO A 149 12.24 22.18 -7.43
N TYR A 150 13.05 21.12 -7.49
CA TYR A 150 12.75 19.93 -8.28
C TYR A 150 13.29 18.66 -7.63
N ALA A 151 12.47 17.63 -7.60
CA ALA A 151 12.90 16.28 -7.28
C ALA A 151 12.32 15.25 -8.25
N GLU A 152 13.15 14.27 -8.64
CA GLU A 152 12.78 13.17 -9.52
C GLU A 152 13.20 11.84 -8.92
N ILE A 153 12.33 10.85 -9.05
CA ILE A 153 12.60 9.48 -8.64
C ILE A 153 12.48 8.52 -9.81
N VAL A 154 13.33 7.49 -9.83
CA VAL A 154 13.30 6.41 -10.81
C VAL A 154 13.27 5.07 -10.09
N ALA A 155 12.11 4.42 -10.08
CA ALA A 155 11.91 3.09 -9.52
C ALA A 155 12.11 2.02 -10.60
N SER A 156 13.07 1.12 -10.41
CA SER A 156 13.32 -0.02 -11.29
C SER A 156 13.01 -1.32 -10.56
N VAL A 157 12.04 -2.07 -11.07
CA VAL A 157 11.56 -3.31 -10.44
C VAL A 157 11.61 -4.48 -11.41
N SER A 158 11.65 -5.70 -10.87
CA SER A 158 11.56 -6.90 -11.70
C SER A 158 10.19 -6.99 -12.40
N SER A 159 10.16 -7.41 -13.66
CA SER A 159 8.90 -7.63 -14.38
C SER A 159 8.01 -8.67 -13.70
N ARG A 160 8.61 -9.64 -12.99
CA ARG A 160 7.91 -10.71 -12.27
C ARG A 160 7.21 -10.22 -11.00
N SER A 161 7.71 -9.17 -10.36
CA SER A 161 7.07 -8.59 -9.16
C SER A 161 5.90 -7.66 -9.51
N ALA A 162 5.84 -7.14 -10.74
CA ALA A 162 4.74 -6.31 -11.22
C ALA A 162 3.59 -7.18 -11.78
N GLY A 163 2.60 -7.45 -10.93
CA GLY A 163 1.38 -8.18 -11.30
C GLY A 163 0.43 -7.36 -12.21
N PRO A 164 -0.71 -7.95 -12.63
CA PRO A 164 -1.68 -7.28 -13.51
C PRO A 164 -2.18 -5.94 -12.95
N GLY A 165 -2.43 -5.86 -11.63
CA GLY A 165 -2.85 -4.63 -10.96
C GLY A 165 -1.84 -3.49 -11.17
N THR A 166 -0.56 -3.72 -10.86
CA THR A 166 0.49 -2.70 -11.06
C THR A 166 0.59 -2.27 -12.53
N ARG A 167 0.46 -3.21 -13.48
CA ARG A 167 0.57 -2.93 -14.92
C ARG A 167 -0.60 -2.11 -15.46
N ALA A 168 -1.80 -2.32 -14.92
CA ALA A 168 -2.99 -1.59 -15.32
C ALA A 168 -3.07 -0.17 -14.75
N ASN A 169 -2.24 0.16 -13.74
CA ASN A 169 -2.25 1.44 -13.04
C ASN A 169 -0.87 2.16 -13.12
N ILE A 170 -0.19 2.06 -14.26
CA ILE A 170 1.18 2.59 -14.40
C ILE A 170 1.21 4.13 -14.44
N ASP A 171 0.18 4.75 -15.00
CA ASP A 171 0.06 6.20 -15.07
C ASP A 171 -0.22 6.75 -13.66
N GLU A 172 -1.17 6.15 -12.94
CA GLU A 172 -1.49 6.47 -11.55
C GLU A 172 -0.28 6.30 -10.63
N PHE A 173 0.59 5.32 -10.90
CA PHE A 173 1.86 5.21 -10.17
C PHE A 173 2.71 6.47 -10.35
N THR A 174 2.90 6.95 -11.59
CA THR A 174 3.74 8.12 -11.85
C THR A 174 3.13 9.40 -11.26
N GLU A 175 1.83 9.59 -11.42
CA GLU A 175 1.10 10.76 -10.95
C GLU A 175 1.04 10.82 -9.42
N THR A 176 0.64 9.72 -8.77
CA THR A 176 0.53 9.62 -7.31
C THR A 176 1.90 9.77 -6.65
N THR A 177 2.93 9.16 -7.21
CA THR A 177 4.29 9.24 -6.65
C THR A 177 4.88 10.64 -6.83
N ALA A 178 4.71 11.27 -7.99
CA ALA A 178 5.15 12.66 -8.20
C ALA A 178 4.45 13.62 -7.24
N ARG A 179 3.14 13.45 -7.02
CA ARG A 179 2.40 14.23 -6.03
C ARG A 179 2.88 13.97 -4.60
N GLY A 180 3.22 12.74 -4.25
CA GLY A 180 3.82 12.41 -2.94
C GLY A 180 5.19 13.07 -2.74
N VAL A 181 6.01 13.12 -3.79
CA VAL A 181 7.30 13.86 -3.79
C VAL A 181 7.09 15.35 -3.52
N GLU A 182 6.04 15.95 -4.07
CA GLU A 182 5.68 17.35 -3.82
C GLU A 182 5.11 17.56 -2.41
N VAL A 183 4.00 16.89 -2.09
CA VAL A 183 3.20 17.16 -0.88
C VAL A 183 3.88 16.66 0.39
N ILE A 184 4.59 15.53 0.33
CA ILE A 184 5.22 14.89 1.51
C ILE A 184 6.73 15.06 1.49
N GLY A 185 7.36 14.93 0.31
CA GLY A 185 8.80 15.18 0.17
C GLY A 185 9.16 16.65 0.30
N GLY A 186 8.21 17.56 0.05
CA GLY A 186 8.39 19.00 0.15
C GLY A 186 9.14 19.64 -1.02
N ALA A 187 9.29 18.91 -2.13
CA ALA A 187 9.79 19.50 -3.36
C ALA A 187 8.73 20.40 -4.01
N GLU A 188 9.13 21.52 -4.63
CA GLU A 188 8.18 22.39 -5.33
C GLU A 188 7.61 21.72 -6.59
N LYS A 189 8.41 20.87 -7.24
CA LYS A 189 8.00 20.05 -8.38
C LYS A 189 8.54 18.63 -8.30
N GLY A 190 7.65 17.66 -8.47
CA GLY A 190 7.96 16.23 -8.43
C GLY A 190 7.85 15.57 -9.80
N LYS A 191 8.67 14.55 -10.02
CA LYS A 191 8.55 13.59 -11.14
C LYS A 191 8.83 12.17 -10.65
N ALA A 192 8.09 11.21 -11.20
CA ALA A 192 8.33 9.80 -10.94
C ALA A 192 8.39 9.02 -12.25
N ILE A 193 9.33 8.07 -12.32
CA ILE A 193 9.50 7.13 -13.43
C ILE A 193 9.49 5.72 -12.84
N ILE A 194 8.82 4.78 -13.53
CA ILE A 194 8.89 3.36 -13.22
C ILE A 194 9.40 2.58 -14.43
N ILE A 195 10.32 1.64 -14.19
CA ILE A 195 10.92 0.75 -15.20
C ILE A 195 10.71 -0.70 -14.77
N LEU A 196 10.16 -1.51 -15.70
CA LEU A 196 10.01 -2.96 -15.53
C LEU A 196 11.13 -3.69 -16.27
N ASN A 197 11.95 -4.46 -15.56
CA ASN A 197 13.08 -5.18 -16.13
C ASN A 197 12.89 -6.71 -16.05
N PRO A 198 12.93 -7.44 -17.19
CA PRO A 198 12.72 -8.89 -17.23
C PRO A 198 14.00 -9.73 -17.04
N ALA A 199 15.11 -9.15 -16.55
CA ALA A 199 16.35 -9.89 -16.31
C ALA A 199 16.15 -11.13 -15.42
N GLU A 200 16.93 -12.18 -15.68
CA GLU A 200 16.99 -13.41 -14.88
C GLU A 200 18.45 -13.65 -14.45
N PRO A 201 18.74 -13.80 -13.14
CA PRO A 201 17.79 -13.82 -12.01
C PRO A 201 17.06 -12.47 -11.83
N PRO A 202 15.84 -12.46 -11.25
CA PRO A 202 15.05 -11.23 -11.13
C PRO A 202 15.83 -10.17 -10.36
N MET A 203 15.90 -8.96 -10.93
CA MET A 203 16.67 -7.88 -10.30
C MET A 203 16.05 -7.44 -8.97
N ILE A 204 16.91 -7.06 -8.04
CA ILE A 204 16.50 -6.37 -6.81
C ILE A 204 15.96 -4.98 -7.17
N MET A 205 14.91 -4.53 -6.48
CA MET A 205 14.37 -3.18 -6.66
C MET A 205 15.47 -2.13 -6.45
N ARG A 206 15.53 -1.17 -7.36
CA ARG A 206 16.48 -0.06 -7.31
C ARG A 206 15.71 1.24 -7.45
N ASP A 207 16.03 2.19 -6.59
CA ASP A 207 15.46 3.52 -6.62
C ASP A 207 16.58 4.55 -6.69
N THR A 208 16.51 5.44 -7.66
CA THR A 208 17.42 6.59 -7.79
C THR A 208 16.64 7.86 -7.51
N ILE A 209 17.22 8.75 -6.71
CA ILE A 209 16.61 10.03 -6.33
C ILE A 209 17.53 11.15 -6.81
N TYR A 210 16.98 12.07 -7.59
CA TYR A 210 17.61 13.34 -7.93
C TYR A 210 16.87 14.45 -7.21
N ALA A 211 17.59 15.25 -6.42
CA ALA A 211 17.04 16.42 -5.76
C ALA A 211 17.89 17.63 -6.12
N PHE A 212 17.27 18.63 -6.75
CA PHE A 212 17.88 19.93 -6.98
C PHE A 212 17.59 20.79 -5.75
N SER A 213 18.63 21.04 -4.94
CA SER A 213 18.53 21.84 -3.71
C SER A 213 19.21 23.18 -3.86
N VAL A 214 18.64 24.22 -3.23
CA VAL A 214 19.22 25.55 -3.06
C VAL A 214 19.66 25.73 -1.61
#